data_AF-A0A479ZY12-F1
#
_entry.id   AF-A0A479ZY12-F1
#
_cell.length_a   1.000
_cell.length_b   1.000
_cell.length_c   1.000
_cell.angle_alpha   90.00
_cell.angle_beta   90.00
_cell.angle_gamma   90.00
#
_symmetry.space_group_name_H-M   'P 1'
#
loop_
_entity.id
_entity.type
_entity.pdbx_description
1 polymer ?
#
loop_
_entity_poly.entity_id
_entity_poly.type
_entity_poly.pdbx_seq_one_letter_code
_entity_poly.pdbx_strand_id
1 'polypeptide(L)' 'MKKYTTLSEELNQLSQERKEIIATRTSEIRLEEITLQQLGKKLGLSQSELAASLELSQSEISHLESGQSLE' A
#
# COMPACT_ATOMS: atom_id res chain seq x y z
N MET A 1 4.89 23.04 25.73
CA MET A 1 4.68 21.79 24.96
C MET A 1 4.26 22.17 23.55
N LYS A 2 4.88 21.61 22.50
CA LYS A 2 4.41 21.82 21.12
C LYS A 2 3.09 21.06 20.94
N LYS A 3 2.05 21.72 20.44
CA LYS A 3 0.84 21.04 19.96
C LYS A 3 1.15 20.50 18.57
N TYR A 4 0.99 19.19 18.40
CA TYR A 4 1.05 18.53 17.10
C TYR A 4 -0.37 18.37 16.57
N THR A 5 -0.54 18.50 15.27
CA THR A 5 -1.77 18.19 14.55
C THR A 5 -1.66 16.80 13.92
N THR A 6 -2.80 16.20 13.65
CA THR A 6 -2.90 14.92 12.95
C THR A 6 -2.87 15.14 11.43
N LEU A 7 -2.45 14.11 10.69
CA LEU A 7 -2.48 14.14 9.22
C LEU A 7 -3.88 14.45 8.69
N SER A 8 -4.93 13.88 9.30
CA SER A 8 -6.31 14.14 8.90
C SER A 8 -6.73 15.60 9.13
N GLU A 9 -6.30 16.23 10.22
CA GLU A 9 -6.56 17.65 10.48
C GLU A 9 -5.90 18.55 9.43
N GLU A 10 -4.65 18.27 9.06
CA GLU A 10 -3.95 19.04 8.01
C GLU A 10 -4.56 18.82 6.63
N LEU A 11 -4.92 17.58 6.28
CA LEU A 11 -5.58 17.28 5.01
C LEU A 11 -6.94 17.96 4.90
N ASN A 12 -7.70 18.02 6.00
CA ASN A 12 -9.02 18.64 6.01
C ASN A 12 -8.99 20.15 5.74
N GLN A 13 -7.89 20.83 6.06
CA GLN A 13 -7.69 22.25 5.79
C GLN A 13 -7.37 22.57 4.32
N LEU A 14 -7.10 21.56 3.49
CA LEU A 14 -6.83 21.76 2.07
C LEU A 14 -8.12 22.10 1.30
N SER A 15 -7.97 22.84 0.20
CA SER A 15 -9.04 23.07 -0.77
C SER A 15 -9.47 21.75 -1.41
N GLN A 16 -10.73 21.68 -1.85
CA GLN A 16 -11.28 20.50 -2.50
C GLN A 16 -10.45 20.08 -3.73
N GLU A 17 -10.06 21.05 -4.57
CA GLU A 17 -9.16 20.83 -5.71
C GLU A 17 -7.83 20.17 -5.29
N ARG A 18 -7.21 20.62 -4.19
CA ARG A 18 -5.97 20.02 -3.71
C ARG A 18 -6.17 18.61 -3.19
N LYS A 19 -7.30 18.33 -2.52
CA LYS A 19 -7.65 16.97 -2.07
C LYS A 19 -7.83 16.03 -3.27
N GLU A 20 -8.47 16.49 -4.33
CA GLU A 20 -8.66 15.73 -5.57
C GLU A 20 -7.33 15.45 -6.27
N ILE A 21 -6.44 16.44 -6.40
CA ILE A 21 -5.10 16.24 -6.96
C ILE A 21 -4.31 15.20 -6.15
N ILE A 22 -4.34 15.29 -4.82
CA ILE A 22 -3.66 14.33 -3.94
C ILE A 22 -4.24 12.93 -4.13
N ALA A 23 -5.57 12.79 -4.19
CA ALA A 23 -6.23 11.50 -4.38
C ALA A 23 -5.89 10.87 -5.74
N THR A 24 -5.88 11.66 -6.81
CA THR A 24 -5.50 11.22 -8.16
C THR A 24 -4.04 10.75 -8.16
N ARG A 25 -3.11 11.57 -7.67
CA ARG A 25 -1.69 11.20 -7.60
C ARG A 25 -1.43 9.97 -6.73
N THR A 26 -2.14 9.84 -5.62
CA THR A 26 -2.03 8.67 -4.74
C THR A 26 -2.50 7.41 -5.48
N SER A 27 -3.56 7.52 -6.28
CA SER A 27 -4.06 6.42 -7.09
C SER A 27 -3.11 6.05 -8.22
N GLU A 28 -2.51 7.05 -8.89
CA GLU A 28 -1.47 6.84 -9.91
C GLU A 28 -0.25 6.11 -9.32
N ILE A 29 0.28 6.56 -8.19
CA ILE A 29 1.39 5.92 -7.48
C ILE A 29 1.03 4.46 -7.14
N ARG A 30 -0.17 4.23 -6.58
CA ARG A 30 -0.64 2.88 -6.24
C ARG A 30 -0.78 1.97 -7.46
N LEU A 31 -1.10 2.51 -8.64
CA LEU A 31 -1.18 1.73 -9.88
C LEU A 31 0.20 1.45 -10.49
N GLU A 32 1.17 2.36 -10.30
CA GLU A 32 2.55 2.19 -10.74
C GLU A 32 3.34 1.21 -9.85
N GLU A 33 2.94 1.04 -8.59
CA GLU A 33 3.50 0.04 -7.69
C GLU A 33 3.24 -1.39 -8.20
N ILE A 34 4.32 -2.17 -8.39
CA ILE A 34 4.20 -3.62 -8.59
C ILE A 34 3.79 -4.23 -7.25
N THR A 35 2.57 -4.76 -7.18
CA THR A 35 2.12 -5.50 -6.00
C THR A 35 2.82 -6.86 -5.92
N LEU A 36 2.94 -7.44 -4.71
CA LEU A 36 3.51 -8.78 -4.55
C LEU A 36 2.78 -9.84 -5.38
N GLN A 37 1.46 -9.72 -5.50
CA GLN A 37 0.66 -10.59 -6.37
C GLN A 37 1.06 -10.45 -7.85
N GLN A 38 1.31 -9.23 -8.31
CA GLN A 38 1.76 -8.98 -9.68
C GLN A 38 3.20 -9.46 -9.90
N LEU A 39 4.06 -9.33 -8.89
CA LEU A 39 5.42 -9.86 -8.90
C LEU A 39 5.41 -11.38 -9.04
N GLY A 40 4.63 -12.08 -8.23
CA GLY A 40 4.46 -13.54 -8.31
C GLY A 40 3.99 -13.99 -9.70
N LYS A 41 2.97 -13.32 -10.26
CA LYS A 41 2.49 -13.59 -11.62
C LYS A 41 3.57 -13.38 -12.69
N LYS A 42 4.37 -12.30 -12.59
CA LYS A 42 5.46 -12.01 -13.54
C LYS A 42 6.60 -13.02 -13.46
N LEU A 43 6.88 -13.52 -12.26
CA LEU A 43 7.93 -14.51 -12.01
C LEU A 43 7.46 -15.95 -12.21
N GLY A 44 6.16 -16.19 -12.44
CA GLY A 44 5.60 -17.53 -12.56
C GLY A 44 5.58 -18.29 -11.23
N LEU A 45 5.59 -17.59 -10.11
CA LEU A 45 5.60 -18.17 -8.77
C LEU A 45 4.19 -18.27 -8.21
N SER A 46 3.91 -19.38 -7.54
CA SER A 46 2.77 -19.51 -6.62
C SER A 46 2.98 -18.64 -5.37
N GLN A 47 1.90 -18.36 -4.65
CA GLN A 47 1.95 -17.63 -3.38
C GLN A 47 2.87 -18.33 -2.36
N SER A 48 2.89 -19.68 -2.33
CA SER A 48 3.79 -20.44 -1.47
C SER A 48 5.26 -20.32 -1.84
N GLU A 49 5.58 -20.30 -3.13
CA GLU A 49 6.96 -20.12 -3.59
C GLU A 49 7.45 -18.70 -3.38
N LEU A 50 6.57 -17.71 -3.58
CA LEU A 50 6.86 -16.32 -3.28
C LEU A 50 7.07 -16.11 -1.77
N ALA A 51 6.26 -16.75 -0.92
CA ALA A 51 6.42 -16.72 0.54
C ALA A 51 7.74 -17.32 0.99
N ALA A 52 8.08 -18.50 0.46
CA ALA A 52 9.35 -19.16 0.76
C ALA A 52 10.55 -18.31 0.32
N SER A 53 10.45 -17.64 -0.84
CA SER A 53 11.51 -16.77 -1.36
C SER A 53 11.72 -15.49 -0.54
N LEU A 54 10.68 -15.05 0.17
CA LEU A 54 10.70 -13.86 1.03
C LEU A 54 10.83 -14.19 2.52
N GLU A 55 11.00 -15.48 2.86
CA GLU A 55 11.04 -15.98 4.24
C GLU A 55 9.79 -15.61 5.07
N LEU A 56 8.63 -15.58 4.42
CA LEU A 56 7.34 -15.25 5.03
C LEU A 56 6.48 -16.51 5.25
N SER A 57 5.66 -16.47 6.28
CA SER A 57 4.55 -17.43 6.45
C SER A 57 3.43 -17.17 5.43
N GLN A 58 2.57 -18.18 5.25
CA GLN A 58 1.38 -18.05 4.40
C GLN A 58 0.44 -16.93 4.86
N SER A 59 0.29 -16.75 6.17
CA SER A 59 -0.51 -15.66 6.73
C SER A 59 0.05 -14.28 6.40
N GLU A 60 1.37 -14.10 6.51
CA GLU A 60 2.03 -12.82 6.26
C GLU A 60 1.94 -12.43 4.79
N ILE A 61 2.23 -13.36 3.87
CA ILE A 61 2.13 -13.05 2.44
C ILE A 61 0.70 -12.78 1.98
N SER A 62 -0.27 -13.52 2.52
CA SER A 62 -1.69 -13.29 2.20
C SER A 62 -2.14 -11.91 2.66
N HIS A 63 -1.65 -11.45 3.83
CA HIS A 63 -1.90 -10.10 4.31
C HIS A 63 -1.30 -9.05 3.37
N LEU A 64 -0.03 -9.20 3.01
CA LEU A 64 0.66 -8.26 2.13
C LEU A 64 0.04 -8.20 0.72
N GLU A 65 -0.42 -9.33 0.16
CA GLU A 65 -1.12 -9.34 -1.12
C GLU A 65 -2.52 -8.73 -1.07
N SER A 66 -3.21 -8.81 0.08
CA SER A 66 -4.52 -8.19 0.28
C SER A 66 -4.46 -6.66 0.39
N GLY A 67 -3.26 -6.10 0.54
CA GLY A 67 -3.06 -4.66 0.79
C GLY A 67 -3.59 -4.20 2.14
N GLN A 68 -3.85 -5.12 3.07
CA GLN A 68 -4.16 -4.82 4.46
C GLN A 68 -2.86 -4.81 5.26
N SER A 69 -2.47 -3.64 5.77
CA SER A 69 -1.37 -3.52 6.72
C SER A 69 -1.55 -4.50 7.88
N LEU A 70 -0.47 -5.15 8.29
CA LEU A 70 -0.40 -5.91 9.54
C LEU A 70 -0.50 -4.91 10.70
N GLU A 71 -1.71 -4.64 11.16
CA GLU A 71 -1.96 -3.94 12.44
C GLU A 71 -2.04 -4.94 13.61
#